data_AF-A0A3G8C7L4-F1
#
_entry.id   AF-A0A3G8C7L4-F1
#
_cell.length_a   1.000
_cell.length_b   1.000
_cell.length_c   1.000
_cell.angle_alpha   90.00
_cell.angle_beta   90.00
_cell.angle_gamma   90.00
#
_symmetry.space_group_name_H-M   'P 1'
#
loop_
_entity.id
_entity.type
_entity.pdbx_description
1 polymer ?
#
loop_
_entity_poly.entity_id
_entity_poly.type
_entity_poly.pdbx_seq_one_letter_code
_entity_poly.pdbx_strand_id
1 'polypeptide(L)' 'MLKHPFLDIPYEPKLRYFLGPFDIYDREETLGEVLATYNINNAADREKIIKKYIVEKSSDLSYRHRKVLCD' A
#
# COMPACT_ATOMS: atom_id res chain seq x y z
N MET A 1 18.11 -0.38 -12.72
CA MET A 1 16.87 0.35 -12.36
C MET A 1 15.72 -0.63 -12.34
N LEU A 2 14.81 -0.49 -11.37
CA LEU A 2 13.56 -1.24 -11.36
C LEU A 2 12.66 -0.70 -12.50
N LYS A 3 11.96 -1.58 -13.21
CA LYS A 3 10.98 -1.20 -14.25
C LYS A 3 9.57 -1.26 -13.68
N HIS A 4 8.64 -0.50 -14.24
CA HIS A 4 7.24 -0.59 -13.85
C HIS A 4 6.72 -2.04 -14.02
N PRO A 5 5.87 -2.57 -13.12
CA PRO A 5 5.44 -3.98 -13.15
C PRO A 5 4.75 -4.40 -14.46
N PHE A 6 4.12 -3.44 -15.14
CA PHE A 6 3.32 -3.66 -16.34
C PHE A 6 3.79 -2.91 -17.58
N LEU A 7 4.80 -2.04 -17.47
CA LEU A 7 5.20 -1.13 -18.54
C LEU A 7 6.72 -1.08 -18.68
N ASP A 8 7.22 -0.84 -19.89
CA ASP A 8 8.66 -0.71 -20.14
C ASP A 8 9.19 0.70 -19.83
N ILE A 9 8.95 1.17 -18.61
CA ILE A 9 9.38 2.48 -18.10
C ILE A 9 10.04 2.33 -16.72
N PRO A 10 10.84 3.32 -16.25
CA PRO A 10 11.37 3.31 -14.90
C PRO A 10 10.27 3.20 -13.84
N TYR A 11 10.54 2.45 -12.77
CA TYR A 11 9.63 2.35 -11.64
C TYR A 11 9.72 3.60 -10.77
N GLU A 12 8.64 4.37 -10.77
CA GLU A 12 8.45 5.53 -9.90
C GLU A 12 7.16 5.34 -9.09
N PRO A 13 7.25 4.89 -7.83
CA PRO A 13 6.08 4.72 -6.99
C PRO A 13 5.43 6.07 -6.71
N LYS A 14 4.14 6.18 -7.01
CA LYS A 14 3.32 7.38 -6.80
C LYS A 14 2.36 7.15 -5.64
N LEU A 15 1.99 8.23 -4.96
CA LEU A 15 1.05 8.20 -3.82
C LEU A 15 -0.26 7.45 -4.14
N ARG A 16 -0.74 7.53 -5.38
CA ARG A 16 -1.94 6.79 -5.83
C ARG A 16 -1.86 5.27 -5.65
N TYR A 17 -0.66 4.67 -5.66
CA TYR A 17 -0.50 3.23 -5.42
C TYR A 17 -0.79 2.84 -3.97
N PHE A 18 -0.73 3.80 -3.05
CA PHE A 18 -1.11 3.62 -1.65
C PHE A 18 -2.62 3.70 -1.44
N LEU A 19 -3.38 4.24 -2.41
CA LEU A 19 -4.82 4.44 -2.31
C LEU A 19 -5.63 3.34 -3.01
N GLY A 20 -5.06 2.70 -4.04
CA GLY A 20 -5.71 1.60 -4.76
C GLY A 20 -6.18 0.43 -3.88
N PRO A 21 -5.41 -0.01 -2.86
CA PRO A 21 -5.85 -1.07 -1.94
C PRO A 21 -7.03 -0.67 -1.02
N PHE A 22 -7.33 0.62 -0.90
CA PHE A 22 -8.46 1.14 -0.12
C PHE A 22 -9.66 1.47 -1.01
N ASP A 23 -9.72 0.89 -2.21
CA ASP A 23 -10.85 1.12 -3.10
C ASP A 23 -12.16 0.69 -2.43
N ILE A 24 -13.06 1.66 -2.33
CA ILE A 24 -14.29 1.68 -1.53
C ILE A 24 -15.38 0.72 -2.05
N TYR A 25 -15.07 -0.07 -3.08
CA TYR A 25 -16.02 -0.97 -3.75
C TYR A 25 -16.00 -2.40 -3.23
N ASP A 26 -15.08 -2.77 -2.34
CA ASP A 26 -15.20 -4.01 -1.55
C ASP A 26 -15.53 -3.65 -0.11
N ARG A 27 -16.84 -3.65 0.18
CA ARG A 27 -17.39 -3.39 1.51
C ARG A 27 -17.11 -4.59 2.42
N GLU A 28 -15.88 -4.73 2.88
CA GLU A 28 -15.65 -5.43 4.15
C GLU A 28 -16.26 -4.55 5.24
N GLU A 29 -17.48 -4.87 5.69
CA GLU A 29 -18.19 -4.11 6.74
C GLU A 29 -17.33 -3.88 8.01
N THR A 30 -16.30 -4.70 8.21
CA THR A 30 -15.39 -4.68 9.35
C THR A 30 -14.05 -3.95 9.09
N LEU A 31 -13.65 -3.72 7.84
CA LEU A 31 -12.34 -3.10 7.54
C LEU A 31 -12.30 -1.65 8.01
N GLY A 32 -13.39 -0.91 7.82
CA GLY A 32 -13.53 0.47 8.31
C GLY A 32 -13.39 0.55 9.83
N GLU A 33 -13.99 -0.38 10.57
CA GLU A 33 -13.87 -0.46 12.04
C GLU A 33 -12.43 -0.74 12.46
N VAL A 34 -11.75 -1.68 11.78
CA VAL A 34 -10.34 -1.98 12.05
C VAL A 34 -9.45 -0.76 11.76
N LEU A 35 -9.66 -0.07 10.63
CA LEU A 35 -8.90 1.12 10.27
C LEU A 35 -9.13 2.28 11.26
N ALA A 36 -10.35 2.42 11.79
CA ALA A 36 -10.69 3.43 12.79
C ALA A 36 -9.95 3.24 14.12
N THR A 37 -9.42 2.04 14.41
CA THR A 37 -8.60 1.81 15.61
C THR A 37 -7.19 2.40 15.53
N TYR A 38 -6.71 2.73 14.32
CA TYR A 38 -5.38 3.31 14.13
C TYR A 38 -5.40 4.83 14.24
N ASN A 39 -4.34 5.41 14.82
CA ASN A 39 -4.14 6.86 14.81
C ASN A 39 -3.19 7.27 13.68
N ILE A 40 -3.71 7.88 12.61
CA ILE A 40 -2.87 8.34 11.48
C ILE A 40 -1.85 9.42 11.85
N ASN A 41 -2.03 10.13 12.97
CA ASN A 41 -1.03 11.08 13.47
C ASN A 41 0.15 10.38 14.15
N ASN A 42 -0.03 9.12 14.57
CA ASN A 42 1.03 8.29 15.12
C ASN A 42 1.84 7.61 14.00
N ALA A 43 3.18 7.76 14.03
CA ALA A 43 4.07 7.22 13.00
C ALA A 43 4.07 5.68 12.94
N ALA A 44 4.02 5.00 14.09
CA ALA A 44 4.01 3.55 14.14
C ALA A 44 2.71 2.97 13.57
N ASP A 45 1.58 3.64 13.78
CA ASP A 45 0.31 3.21 13.20
C ASP A 45 0.27 3.44 11.69
N ARG A 46 0.82 4.54 11.17
CA ARG A 46 1.00 4.73 9.72
C ARG A 46 1.85 3.61 9.12
N GLU A 47 2.96 3.25 9.76
CA GLU A 47 3.84 2.18 9.29
C GLU A 47 3.11 0.82 9.22
N LYS A 48 2.34 0.48 10.27
CA LYS A 48 1.52 -0.74 10.29
C LYS A 48 0.50 -0.75 9.16
N ILE A 49 -0.19 0.37 8.93
CA ILE A 49 -1.19 0.47 7.86
C ILE A 49 -0.53 0.24 6.51
N ILE A 50 0.60 0.90 6.24
CA ILE A 50 1.32 0.80 4.96
C ILE A 50 1.78 -0.64 4.73
N LYS A 51 2.41 -1.29 5.71
CA LYS A 51 2.88 -2.66 5.56
C LYS A 51 1.74 -3.64 5.29
N LYS A 52 0.72 -3.63 6.15
CA LYS A 52 -0.36 -4.63 6.14
C LYS A 52 -1.33 -4.45 4.97
N TYR A 53 -1.76 -3.22 4.70
CA TYR A 53 -2.86 -2.99 3.76
C TYR A 53 -2.41 -2.58 2.37
N ILE A 54 -1.14 -2.20 2.20
CA ILE A 54 -0.61 -1.72 0.92
C ILE A 54 0.47 -2.66 0.42
N VAL A 55 1.54 -2.84 1.19
CA VAL A 55 2.71 -3.60 0.75
C VAL A 55 2.38 -5.09 0.65
N GLU A 56 1.79 -5.69 1.68
CA GLU A 56 1.41 -7.11 1.68
C GLU A 56 0.30 -7.43 0.67
N LYS A 57 -0.63 -6.49 0.46
CA LYS A 57 -1.75 -6.63 -0.48
C LYS A 57 -1.36 -6.35 -1.94
N SER A 58 -0.16 -5.81 -2.19
CA SER A 58 0.37 -5.57 -3.53
C SER A 58 0.89 -6.87 -4.16
N SER A 59 -0.03 -7.77 -4.55
CA SER A 59 0.27 -9.05 -5.21
C SER A 59 1.06 -8.89 -6.51
N ASP A 60 0.83 -7.78 -7.21
CA ASP A 60 1.38 -7.54 -8.54
C ASP A 60 2.81 -6.96 -8.50
N LEU A 61 3.30 -6.63 -7.30
CA LEU A 61 4.63 -6.09 -7.08
C LEU A 61 5.60 -7.21 -6.67
N SER A 62 6.82 -7.20 -7.20
CA SER A 62 7.86 -8.10 -6.67
C SER A 62 8.43 -7.59 -5.34
N TYR A 63 9.21 -8.42 -4.63
CA TYR A 63 9.87 -8.03 -3.38
C TYR A 63 10.65 -6.72 -3.51
N ARG A 64 11.40 -6.53 -4.61
CA ARG A 64 12.19 -5.32 -4.83
C ARG A 64 11.32 -4.08 -5.04
N HIS A 65 10.14 -4.22 -5.64
CA HIS A 65 9.19 -3.12 -5.80
C HIS A 65 8.61 -2.73 -4.45
N ARG A 66 8.15 -3.72 -3.70
CA ARG A 66 7.61 -3.55 -2.34
C ARG A 66 8.61 -2.89 -1.39
N LYS A 67 9.89 -3.27 -1.48
CA LYS A 67 10.94 -2.72 -0.63
C LYS A 67 11.11 -1.20 -0.80
N VAL A 68 11.05 -0.70 -2.04
CA VAL A 68 11.16 0.74 -2.35
C VAL A 68 9.99 1.56 -1.79
N LEU A 69 8.86 0.94 -1.43
CA LEU A 69 7.74 1.64 -0.79
C LEU A 69 7.95 1.87 0.71
N CYS A 70 8.92 1.19 1.32
CA CYS A 70 9.18 1.18 2.77
C CYS A 70 10.55 1.74 3.17
N ASP A 71 11.45 1.95 2.20
CA ASP A 71 12.78 2.55 2.37
C ASP A 71 12.70 4.08 2.25
#